data_AF-A0A833N831-F1
#
_entry.id   AF-A0A833N831-F1
#
_cell.length_a   1.000
_cell.length_b   1.000
_cell.length_c   1.000
_cell.angle_alpha   90.00
_cell.angle_beta   90.00
_cell.angle_gamma   90.00
#
_symmetry.space_group_name_H-M   'P 1'
#
loop_
_entity.id
_entity.type
_entity.pdbx_description
1 polymer ?
#
loop_
_entity_poly.entity_id
_entity_poly.type
_entity_poly.pdbx_seq_one_letter_code
_entity_poly.pdbx_strand_id
1 'polypeptide(L)'
;MNINDLSADHPLRSDPSRPWPYKVLVGCRAQGNRKIVATRSVYVRATSEDQAEQAGFREARAMIPMVVDGRRLKASRIVSSRPLDKQDAIGGVI
;
A
#
# COMPACT_ATOMS: atom_id res chain seq x y z
N MET A 1 3.16 0.11 -12.47
CA MET A 1 3.92 1.40 -12.37
C MET A 1 4.99 1.50 -13.46
N ASN A 2 5.40 2.69 -13.91
CA ASN A 2 6.61 2.85 -14.73
C ASN A 2 7.82 3.06 -13.82
N ILE A 3 8.84 2.19 -13.92
CA ILE A 3 10.04 2.25 -13.06
C ILE A 3 10.84 3.54 -13.22
N ASN A 4 10.64 4.26 -14.34
CA ASN A 4 11.26 5.55 -14.61
C ASN A 4 10.69 6.69 -13.76
N ASP A 5 9.53 6.50 -13.13
CA ASP A 5 8.91 7.49 -12.24
C ASP A 5 9.63 7.56 -10.88
N LEU A 6 10.52 6.60 -10.61
CA LEU A 6 11.35 6.56 -9.40
C LEU A 6 12.60 7.43 -9.57
N SER A 7 13.11 7.94 -8.45
CA SER A 7 14.40 8.65 -8.39
C SER A 7 15.51 7.89 -9.13
N ALA A 8 16.41 8.61 -9.80
CA ALA A 8 17.42 8.02 -10.69
C ALA A 8 18.31 6.96 -10.01
N ASP A 9 18.56 7.11 -8.72
CA ASP A 9 19.36 6.20 -7.91
C ASP A 9 18.51 5.25 -7.05
N HIS A 10 17.23 5.10 -7.39
CA HIS A 10 16.34 4.17 -6.70
C HIS A 10 16.80 2.71 -6.92
N PRO A 11 16.97 1.90 -5.86
CA PRO A 11 17.52 0.55 -5.99
C PRO A 11 16.76 -0.36 -6.95
N LEU A 12 15.42 -0.28 -6.99
CA LEU A 12 14.64 -1.03 -7.99
C LEU A 12 14.98 -0.69 -9.45
N ARG A 13 15.48 0.51 -9.78
CA ARG A 13 15.89 0.84 -11.16
C ARG A 13 17.14 0.07 -11.59
N SER A 14 18.03 -0.24 -10.64
CA SER A 14 19.29 -0.95 -10.90
C SER A 14 19.19 -2.45 -10.67
N ASP A 15 18.43 -2.86 -9.65
CA ASP A 15 18.15 -4.24 -9.32
C ASP A 15 16.66 -4.40 -8.94
N PRO A 16 15.79 -4.72 -9.92
CA PRO A 16 14.37 -4.95 -9.69
C PRO A 16 14.07 -6.19 -8.84
N SER A 17 15.03 -7.10 -8.66
CA SER A 17 14.84 -8.34 -7.89
C SER A 17 14.96 -8.12 -6.38
N ARG A 18 15.49 -6.97 -5.96
CA ARG A 18 15.74 -6.66 -4.56
C ARG A 18 14.43 -6.32 -3.82
N PRO A 19 14.16 -6.92 -2.65
CA PRO A 19 13.02 -6.51 -1.83
C PRO A 19 13.11 -5.04 -1.42
N TRP A 20 12.05 -4.29 -1.69
CA TRP A 20 11.95 -2.86 -1.43
C TRP A 20 10.67 -2.54 -0.65
N PRO A 21 10.61 -1.49 0.19
CA PRO A 21 9.36 -1.06 0.82
C PRO A 21 8.35 -0.52 -0.20
N TYR A 22 7.11 -0.97 -0.07
CA TYR A 22 5.94 -0.51 -0.82
C TYR A 22 4.91 0.08 0.14
N LYS A 23 4.20 1.11 -0.33
CA LYS A 23 2.95 1.59 0.24
C LYS A 23 1.79 1.01 -0.54
N VAL A 24 0.96 0.24 0.14
CA VAL A 24 -0.23 -0.41 -0.40
C VAL A 24 -1.45 0.24 0.23
N LEU A 25 -2.29 0.87 -0.60
CA LEU A 25 -3.52 1.49 -0.16
C LEU A 25 -4.67 0.48 -0.30
N VAL A 26 -5.24 0.07 0.82
CA VAL A 26 -6.33 -0.91 0.86
C VAL A 26 -7.65 -0.21 1.14
N GLY A 27 -8.64 -0.43 0.28
CA GLY A 27 -9.98 0.08 0.45
C GLY A 27 -10.76 -0.75 1.46
N CYS A 28 -11.40 -0.07 2.41
CA CYS A 28 -12.25 -0.64 3.44
C CYS A 28 -13.72 -0.28 3.20
N ARG A 29 -14.62 -1.21 3.50
CA ARG A 29 -16.07 -1.04 3.35
C ARG A 29 -16.84 -1.61 4.54
N ALA A 30 -18.02 -1.08 4.79
CA ALA A 30 -18.95 -1.67 5.75
C ALA A 30 -19.45 -3.04 5.26
N GLN A 31 -19.84 -3.93 6.17
CA GLN A 31 -20.47 -5.19 5.81
C GLN A 31 -21.79 -4.94 5.05
N GLY A 32 -22.07 -5.73 4.01
CA GLY A 32 -23.23 -5.55 3.14
C GLY A 32 -23.10 -4.40 2.12
N ASN A 33 -22.17 -3.46 2.32
CA ASN A 33 -21.91 -2.38 1.36
C ASN A 33 -20.84 -2.81 0.34
N ARG A 34 -20.96 -2.34 -0.91
CA ARG A 34 -19.96 -2.52 -1.97
C ARG A 34 -19.02 -1.32 -2.12
N LYS A 35 -19.42 -0.13 -1.69
CA LYS A 35 -18.65 1.11 -1.81
C LYS A 35 -17.49 1.13 -0.79
N ILE A 36 -16.32 1.54 -1.25
CA ILE A 36 -15.19 1.86 -0.36
C ILE A 36 -15.50 3.17 0.35
N VAL A 37 -15.45 3.16 1.67
CA VAL A 37 -15.78 4.34 2.52
C VAL A 37 -14.56 4.87 3.26
N ALA A 38 -13.50 4.07 3.38
CA ALA A 38 -12.23 4.47 3.96
C ALA A 38 -11.10 3.73 3.27
N THR A 39 -9.88 4.24 3.41
CA THR A 39 -8.68 3.56 2.96
C THR A 39 -7.68 3.43 4.11
N ARG A 40 -6.86 2.39 4.06
CA ARG A 40 -5.77 2.13 5.01
C ARG A 40 -4.48 1.98 4.23
N SER A 41 -3.44 2.68 4.66
CA SER A 41 -2.09 2.45 4.16
C SER A 41 -1.47 1.26 4.90
N VAL A 42 -0.90 0.33 4.16
CA VAL A 42 -0.13 -0.81 4.67
C VAL A 42 1.25 -0.75 4.03
N TYR A 43 2.28 -0.94 4.82
CA TYR A 43 3.66 -0.89 4.37
C TYR A 43 4.25 -2.30 4.44
N VAL A 44 4.76 -2.79 3.30
CA VAL A 44 5.34 -4.14 3.18
C VAL A 44 6.64 -4.07 2.39
N ARG A 45 7.51 -5.08 2.56
CA ARG A 45 8.66 -5.27 1.66
C ARG A 45 8.35 -6.36 0.64
N ALA A 46 8.61 -6.08 -0.63
CA ALA A 46 8.36 -6.99 -1.74
C ALA A 46 9.33 -6.74 -2.89
N THR A 47 9.48 -7.71 -3.79
CA THR A 47 10.31 -7.59 -5.01
C THR A 47 9.50 -7.11 -6.22
N SER A 48 8.18 -7.08 -6.13
CA SER A 48 7.30 -6.59 -7.19
C SER A 48 6.02 -5.98 -6.63
N GLU A 49 5.33 -5.21 -7.48
CA GLU A 49 4.03 -4.60 -7.17
C GLU A 49 2.99 -5.68 -6.83
N ASP A 50 2.88 -6.74 -7.63
CA ASP A 50 1.94 -7.84 -7.38
C ASP A 50 2.17 -8.54 -6.03
N GLN A 51 3.44 -8.78 -5.67
CA GLN A 51 3.78 -9.37 -4.37
C GLN A 51 3.44 -8.40 -3.23
N ALA A 52 3.69 -7.11 -3.42
CA ALA A 52 3.32 -6.08 -2.46
C ALA A 52 1.80 -6.05 -2.24
N GLU A 53 1.00 -6.12 -3.30
CA GLU A 53 -0.46 -6.14 -3.21
C GLU A 53 -0.99 -7.35 -2.45
N GLN A 54 -0.48 -8.54 -2.74
CA GLN A 54 -0.88 -9.76 -2.05
C GLN A 54 -0.52 -9.71 -0.56
N ALA A 55 0.72 -9.31 -0.25
CA ALA A 55 1.17 -9.16 1.13
C ALA A 55 0.38 -8.06 1.85
N GLY A 56 0.25 -6.89 1.24
CA GLY A 56 -0.46 -5.75 1.81
C GLY A 56 -1.94 -6.04 2.07
N PHE A 57 -2.61 -6.79 1.19
CA PHE A 57 -3.98 -7.20 1.41
C PHE A 57 -4.11 -8.23 2.55
N ARG A 58 -3.18 -9.18 2.64
CA ARG A 58 -3.13 -10.16 3.73
C ARG A 58 -2.96 -9.46 5.08
N GLU A 59 -1.98 -8.57 5.18
CA GLU A 59 -1.71 -7.77 6.37
C GLU A 59 -2.93 -6.91 6.74
N ALA A 60 -3.55 -6.22 5.78
CA ALA A 60 -4.74 -5.41 6.03
C ALA A 60 -5.90 -6.19 6.64
N ARG A 61 -6.04 -7.48 6.30
CA ARG A 61 -7.08 -8.38 6.85
C ARG A 61 -6.74 -8.89 8.25
N ALA A 62 -5.46 -9.03 8.59
CA ALA A 62 -5.00 -9.47 9.90
C ALA A 62 -5.03 -8.33 10.93
N MET A 63 -4.91 -7.09 10.49
CA MET A 63 -5.00 -5.90 11.36
C MET A 63 -6.39 -5.72 11.98
N ILE A 64 -6.42 -5.02 13.13
CA ILE A 64 -7.67 -4.62 13.80
C ILE A 64 -8.58 -3.88 12.80
N PRO A 65 -9.87 -4.25 12.70
CA PRO A 65 -10.82 -3.58 11.81
C PRO A 65 -10.89 -2.08 12.06
N MET A 66 -10.92 -1.28 10.99
CA MET A 66 -11.20 0.16 11.13
C MET A 66 -12.62 0.36 11.63
N VAL A 67 -12.82 1.36 12.48
CA VAL A 67 -14.15 1.81 12.89
C VAL A 67 -14.35 3.23 12.40
N VAL A 68 -15.40 3.45 11.62
CA VAL A 68 -15.82 4.78 11.13
C VAL A 68 -17.30 4.90 11.43
N ASP A 69 -17.70 5.99 12.09
CA ASP A 69 -19.08 6.26 12.50
C ASP A 69 -19.74 5.08 13.25
N GLY A 70 -18.99 4.47 14.18
CA GLY A 70 -19.45 3.31 14.97
C GLY A 70 -19.57 2.00 14.19
N ARG A 71 -19.23 1.97 12.90
CA ARG A 71 -19.30 0.78 12.05
C ARG A 71 -17.91 0.18 11.81
N ARG A 72 -17.79 -1.12 12.07
CA ARG A 72 -16.59 -1.89 11.72
C ARG A 72 -16.51 -2.08 10.21
N LEU A 73 -15.37 -1.73 9.63
CA LEU A 73 -15.09 -1.89 8.22
C LEU A 73 -14.20 -3.11 7.99
N LYS A 74 -14.43 -3.79 6.87
CA LYS A 74 -13.58 -4.87 6.38
C LYS A 74 -12.73 -4.40 5.22
N ALA A 75 -11.49 -4.88 5.16
CA ALA A 75 -10.67 -4.77 3.96
C ALA A 75 -11.40 -5.41 2.76
N SER A 76 -11.41 -4.73 1.62
CA SER A 76 -12.19 -5.13 0.46
C SER A 76 -11.34 -5.39 -0.77
N ARG A 77 -10.49 -4.43 -1.18
CA ARG A 77 -9.64 -4.53 -2.36
C ARG A 77 -8.46 -3.57 -2.26
N ILE A 78 -7.42 -3.82 -3.04
CA ILE A 78 -6.36 -2.84 -3.26
C ILE A 78 -6.94 -1.66 -4.06
N VAL A 79 -6.59 -0.45 -3.65
CA VAL A 79 -6.90 0.80 -4.35
C VAL A 79 -5.71 1.22 -5.19
N SER A 80 -4.51 1.12 -4.62
CA SER A 80 -3.25 1.35 -5.32
C SER A 80 -2.10 0.71 -4.55
N SER A 81 -1.00 0.45 -5.23
CA SER A 81 0.26 0.08 -4.63
C SER A 81 1.39 0.81 -5.34
N ARG A 82 2.46 1.14 -4.61
CA ARG A 82 3.68 1.69 -5.20
C ARG A 82 4.87 1.49 -4.28
N PRO A 83 6.10 1.32 -4.81
CA PRO A 83 7.31 1.43 -4.03
C PRO A 83 7.41 2.81 -3.38
N LEU A 84 8.02 2.86 -2.19
CA LEU A 84 8.39 4.11 -1.55
C LEU A 84 9.65 4.66 -2.20
N ASP A 85 9.64 5.93 -2.57
CA ASP A 85 10.81 6.62 -3.08
C ASP A 85 11.42 7.54 -2.00
N LYS A 86 12.60 8.09 -2.24
CA LYS A 86 13.28 9.04 -1.36
C LYS A 86 12.40 10.23 -0.95
N GLN A 87 11.54 10.68 -1.86
CA GLN A 87 10.61 11.77 -1.62
C GLN A 87 9.50 11.41 -0.61
N ASP A 88 9.28 10.13 -0.33
CA ASP A 88 8.31 9.67 0.67
C ASP A 88 8.85 9.69 2.11
N ALA A 89 10.14 10.00 2.31
CA ALA A 89 10.71 10.14 3.64
C ALA A 89 10.03 11.31 4.38
N ILE A 90 9.36 11.00 5.50
CA ILE A 90 8.79 12.01 6.39
C ILE A 90 9.96 12.82 6.96
N GLY A 91 10.06 14.08 6.54
CA GLY A 91 11.19 14.98 6.85
C GLY A 91 11.74 15.75 5.63
N GLY A 92 11.32 15.43 4.40
CA GLY A 92 11.57 16.25 3.22
C GLY A 92 10.75 17.54 3.28
N VAL A 93 11.37 18.62 3.77
CA VAL A 93 10.78 19.95 3.92
C VAL A 93 10.50 20.57 2.54
N ILE A 94 9.27 21.09 2.43
CA ILE A 94 8.77 22.26 1.67
C ILE A 94 9.78 22.94 0.73
#